data_AF-A0A949MQQ1-F1
#
_entry.id   AF-A0A949MQQ1-F1
#
_cell.length_a   1.000
_cell.length_b   1.000
_cell.length_c   1.000
_cell.angle_alpha   90.00
_cell.angle_beta   90.00
_cell.angle_gamma   90.00
#
_symmetry.space_group_name_H-M   'P 1'
#
loop_
_entity.id
_entity.type
_entity.pdbx_description
1 polymer ?
#
loop_
_entity_poly.entity_id
_entity_poly.type
_entity_poly.pdbx_seq_one_letter_code
_entity_poly.pdbx_strand_id
1 'polypeptide(L)'
;MSNNNAAFRYDALGRLIQVIFPNGSHANYQYDDMGNRQLVENVVPTPVQVAALPKRSQSDFKNDPMIVQLVNGALAGWGDNATGVLSNGVIAATNSLAQQVVFDPTTTTPPSNATIVDWAFTNANLYVVYSNGWVYSAGDNAYGALGHGDLVSRPYLKRIESFITAGASVTKVWAQGGYTTTNGGGSAFFLTSDFRLWGVGLNTAGQLGTGAVTNVSTPTDVSNVTGHVLDQSAASHVIDVKMATVSTFISTYLLFGGTSPGKVMVAGYNVQGQLGINTVTNQTAGFVPAQDSTGAAFTTAVAISANGGSTASGNALIVDASGYVWTTGYNLHGELGQGVTANFKQFTKVTALSGIASAEIFGGLTGSAYALTTAGTLWTWGSTNLNQIFKNITSTVAQSTPVAAGFVPSGLISQVFHARGQQGLATCSQLILLMSDGRLVYAGADDGQLSVADPSGAFNILPEPKFIRDGSDTIIDVFVHGTGLLQRWFILTASGYLYACGNNADAICTGAAATTVAVVNSVWSKIDLSL
;
A
#
# COMPACT_ATOMS: atom_id res chain seq x y z
N MET A 1 -33.19 -6.59 -5.98
CA MET A 1 -33.91 -5.36 -5.59
C MET A 1 -33.16 -4.77 -4.42
N SER A 2 -32.55 -3.61 -4.62
CA SER A 2 -31.69 -2.90 -3.66
C SER A 2 -32.52 -2.40 -2.46
N ASN A 3 -32.08 -2.70 -1.24
CA ASN A 3 -32.69 -2.14 -0.03
C ASN A 3 -32.23 -0.68 0.15
N ASN A 4 -32.89 0.24 -0.58
CA ASN A 4 -32.76 1.69 -0.42
C ASN A 4 -33.81 2.27 0.56
N ASN A 5 -34.34 1.46 1.48
CA ASN A 5 -35.47 1.87 2.30
C ASN A 5 -35.01 2.58 3.56
N ALA A 6 -35.54 3.79 3.78
CA ALA A 6 -35.43 4.49 5.06
C ALA A 6 -36.03 3.64 6.20
N ALA A 7 -35.41 3.68 7.37
CA ALA A 7 -35.94 3.03 8.58
C ALA A 7 -36.80 4.03 9.37
N PHE A 8 -37.91 3.55 9.93
CA PHE A 8 -38.88 4.37 10.65
C PHE A 8 -39.00 3.87 12.10
N ARG A 9 -38.96 4.79 13.08
CA ARG A 9 -39.27 4.47 14.49
C ARG A 9 -40.54 5.17 14.92
N TYR A 10 -41.33 4.48 15.74
CA TYR A 10 -42.62 4.95 16.24
C TYR A 10 -42.63 4.94 17.77
N ASP A 11 -43.41 5.84 18.38
CA ASP A 11 -43.69 5.79 19.82
C ASP A 11 -44.71 4.70 20.17
N ALA A 12 -45.00 4.54 21.47
CA ALA A 12 -45.96 3.54 21.96
C ALA A 12 -47.41 3.79 21.48
N LEU A 13 -47.71 4.98 20.94
CA LEU A 13 -49.00 5.34 20.35
C LEU A 13 -49.01 5.14 18.82
N GLY A 14 -47.93 4.61 18.24
CA GLY A 14 -47.80 4.35 16.81
C GLY A 14 -47.51 5.60 15.97
N ARG A 15 -47.10 6.71 16.60
CA ARG A 15 -46.77 7.96 15.89
C ARG A 15 -45.29 7.98 15.49
N LEU A 16 -44.99 8.45 14.29
CA LEU A 16 -43.63 8.46 13.75
C LEU A 16 -42.74 9.43 14.53
N ILE A 17 -41.70 8.94 15.18
CA ILE A 17 -40.76 9.74 15.97
C ILE A 17 -39.37 9.88 15.33
N GLN A 18 -39.02 9.02 14.38
CA GLN A 18 -37.74 9.12 13.68
C GLN A 18 -37.81 8.54 12.27
N VAL A 19 -37.20 9.22 11.31
CA VAL A 19 -36.88 8.69 9.97
C VAL A 19 -35.36 8.64 9.85
N ILE A 20 -34.81 7.47 9.51
CA ILE A 20 -33.38 7.25 9.28
C ILE A 20 -33.21 6.99 7.79
N PHE A 21 -32.49 7.85 7.09
CA PHE A 21 -32.21 7.73 5.67
C PHE A 21 -31.03 6.80 5.41
N PRO A 22 -30.89 6.26 4.19
CA PRO A 22 -29.79 5.33 3.85
C PRO A 22 -28.38 5.90 4.04
N ASN A 23 -28.22 7.23 4.04
CA ASN A 23 -26.94 7.93 4.28
C ASN A 23 -26.70 8.24 5.78
N GLY A 24 -27.38 7.54 6.70
CA GLY A 24 -27.26 7.72 8.15
C GLY A 24 -27.89 9.00 8.71
N SER A 25 -28.30 9.95 7.86
CA SER A 25 -29.02 11.14 8.31
C SER A 25 -30.37 10.76 8.90
N HIS A 26 -30.81 11.50 9.92
CA HIS A 26 -32.11 11.23 10.51
C HIS A 26 -32.84 12.51 10.93
N ALA A 27 -34.15 12.44 10.81
CA ALA A 27 -35.07 13.47 11.26
C ALA A 27 -35.80 12.97 12.50
N ASN A 28 -35.71 13.71 13.61
CA ASN A 28 -36.39 13.41 14.86
C ASN A 28 -37.67 14.25 14.99
N TYR A 29 -38.76 13.63 15.40
CA TYR A 29 -40.06 14.26 15.54
C TYR A 29 -40.59 14.15 16.97
N GLN A 30 -41.23 15.21 17.44
CA GLN A 30 -42.06 15.24 18.63
C GLN A 30 -43.48 15.65 18.26
N TYR A 31 -44.40 15.53 19.22
CA TYR A 31 -45.80 15.88 19.03
C TYR A 31 -46.23 16.81 20.14
N ASP A 32 -46.91 17.89 19.79
CA ASP A 32 -47.52 18.78 20.77
C ASP A 32 -48.74 18.11 21.45
N ASP A 33 -49.31 18.79 22.46
CA ASP A 33 -50.47 18.30 23.21
C ASP A 33 -51.73 18.14 22.34
N MET A 34 -51.75 18.76 21.15
CA MET A 34 -52.82 18.64 20.16
C MET A 34 -52.54 17.51 19.13
N GLY A 35 -51.41 16.82 19.25
CA GLY A 35 -51.03 15.71 18.39
C GLY A 35 -50.41 16.13 17.04
N ASN A 36 -50.02 17.38 16.87
CA ASN A 36 -49.36 17.84 15.65
C ASN A 36 -47.88 17.46 15.65
N ARG A 37 -47.39 16.93 14.53
CA ARG A 37 -45.98 16.56 14.37
C ARG A 37 -45.10 17.81 14.25
N GLN A 38 -44.13 17.93 15.15
CA GLN A 38 -43.09 18.95 15.13
C GLN A 38 -41.74 18.30 14.81
N LEU A 39 -41.03 18.83 13.80
CA LEU A 39 -39.64 18.45 13.52
C LEU A 39 -38.76 19.07 14.60
N VAL A 40 -38.03 18.23 15.33
CA VAL A 40 -37.15 18.67 16.42
C VAL A 40 -35.75 18.94 15.90
N GLU A 41 -35.24 18.05 15.06
CA GLU A 41 -33.85 18.09 14.64
C GLU A 41 -33.68 17.35 13.31
N ASN A 42 -32.92 17.96 12.41
CA ASN A 42 -32.30 17.28 11.29
C ASN A 42 -30.84 17.02 11.65
N VAL A 43 -30.52 15.78 11.99
CA VAL A 43 -29.14 15.36 12.18
C VAL A 43 -28.62 14.93 10.83
N VAL A 44 -27.87 15.82 10.19
CA VAL A 44 -26.96 15.42 9.11
C VAL A 44 -25.74 14.82 9.80
N PRO A 45 -25.33 13.58 9.49
CA PRO A 45 -24.15 12.99 10.10
C PRO A 45 -22.98 13.93 9.85
N THR A 46 -22.26 14.29 10.91
CA THR A 46 -20.95 14.92 10.72
C THR A 46 -20.15 13.99 9.82
N PRO A 47 -19.62 14.46 8.67
CA PRO A 47 -18.89 13.58 7.77
C PRO A 47 -17.77 12.89 8.55
N VAL A 48 -17.76 11.57 8.53
CA VAL A 48 -16.84 10.78 9.36
C VAL A 48 -15.41 11.08 8.90
N GLN A 49 -14.59 11.55 9.84
CA GLN A 49 -13.20 11.91 9.58
C GLN A 49 -12.30 10.67 9.66
N VAL A 50 -11.30 10.65 8.78
CA VAL A 50 -10.22 9.68 8.73
C VAL A 50 -9.05 10.20 9.56
N ALA A 51 -8.58 9.40 10.49
CA ALA A 51 -7.41 9.68 11.30
C ALA A 51 -6.11 9.34 10.57
N ALA A 52 -6.11 8.21 9.84
CA ALA A 52 -4.92 7.73 9.15
C ALA A 52 -5.25 6.75 8.03
N LEU A 53 -4.36 6.73 7.04
CA LEU A 53 -4.32 5.74 5.97
C LEU A 53 -3.48 4.53 6.38
N PRO A 54 -3.73 3.36 5.76
CA PRO A 54 -2.94 2.16 5.99
C PRO A 54 -1.48 2.32 5.57
N LYS A 55 -0.59 1.51 6.16
CA LYS A 55 0.76 1.35 5.61
C LYS A 55 0.68 0.84 4.18
N ARG A 56 1.42 1.51 3.30
CA ARG A 56 1.59 1.14 1.89
C ARG A 56 2.08 -0.30 1.77
N SER A 57 1.25 -1.20 1.28
CA SER A 57 1.72 -2.48 0.74
C SER A 57 2.23 -2.22 -0.68
N GLN A 58 3.35 -2.83 -1.06
CA GLN A 58 3.89 -2.71 -2.42
C GLN A 58 3.16 -3.64 -3.41
N SER A 59 1.98 -4.17 -3.05
CA SER A 59 1.17 -4.99 -3.96
C SER A 59 0.14 -4.11 -4.67
N ASP A 60 0.53 -3.59 -5.83
CA ASP A 60 -0.30 -2.76 -6.73
C ASP A 60 -1.23 -3.61 -7.63
N PHE A 61 -2.04 -4.59 -7.16
CA PHE A 61 -2.74 -5.47 -8.14
C PHE A 61 -4.13 -6.03 -7.78
N LYS A 62 -5.13 -5.48 -8.51
CA LYS A 62 -6.50 -5.95 -8.85
C LYS A 62 -7.59 -5.84 -7.76
N ASN A 63 -8.51 -4.89 -7.98
CA ASN A 63 -9.74 -4.64 -7.22
C ASN A 63 -9.54 -4.32 -5.73
N ASP A 64 -8.30 -4.04 -5.31
CA ASP A 64 -7.86 -4.08 -3.92
C ASP A 64 -8.81 -3.38 -2.94
N PRO A 65 -9.02 -3.98 -1.75
CA PRO A 65 -9.73 -3.33 -0.66
C PRO A 65 -9.04 -2.01 -0.29
N MET A 66 -9.82 -1.06 0.22
CA MET A 66 -9.31 0.05 1.00
C MET A 66 -9.78 -0.10 2.44
N ILE A 67 -8.90 0.16 3.40
CA ILE A 67 -9.24 0.12 4.82
C ILE A 67 -8.58 1.33 5.48
N VAL A 68 -9.37 2.19 6.09
CA VAL A 68 -8.92 3.41 6.78
C VAL A 68 -9.30 3.38 8.25
N GLN A 69 -8.54 4.10 9.07
CA GLN A 69 -8.91 4.34 10.46
C GLN A 69 -9.70 5.63 10.59
N LEU A 70 -10.85 5.55 11.23
CA LEU A 70 -11.70 6.69 11.56
C LEU A 70 -11.19 7.38 12.84
N VAL A 71 -11.55 8.65 13.04
CA VAL A 71 -11.16 9.42 14.26
C VAL A 71 -11.68 8.79 15.56
N ASN A 72 -12.74 7.99 15.51
CA ASN A 72 -13.23 7.23 16.66
C ASN A 72 -12.43 5.93 16.95
N GLY A 73 -11.39 5.65 16.17
CA GLY A 73 -10.52 4.49 16.31
C GLY A 73 -10.98 3.22 15.59
N ALA A 74 -12.20 3.20 15.03
CA ALA A 74 -12.70 2.07 14.24
C ALA A 74 -12.04 2.01 12.85
N LEU A 75 -12.03 0.82 12.26
CA LEU A 75 -11.65 0.62 10.86
C LEU A 75 -12.89 0.55 9.98
N ALA A 76 -12.84 1.26 8.86
CA ALA A 76 -13.84 1.22 7.80
C ALA A 76 -13.17 0.79 6.50
N GLY A 77 -13.84 -0.06 5.72
CA GLY A 77 -13.29 -0.51 4.44
C GLY A 77 -14.32 -0.65 3.33
N TRP A 78 -13.84 -0.60 2.10
CA TRP A 78 -14.62 -0.71 0.86
C TRP A 78 -13.77 -1.31 -0.26
N GLY A 79 -14.38 -1.65 -1.40
CA GLY A 79 -13.70 -2.29 -2.52
C GLY A 79 -13.89 -3.81 -2.54
N ASP A 80 -12.97 -4.53 -3.18
CA ASP A 80 -13.10 -5.99 -3.31
C ASP A 80 -12.94 -6.70 -1.97
N ASN A 81 -13.79 -7.69 -1.81
CA ASN A 81 -13.86 -8.52 -0.63
C ASN A 81 -14.04 -10.01 -1.00
N ALA A 82 -13.66 -10.38 -2.23
CA ALA A 82 -13.60 -11.77 -2.69
C ALA A 82 -12.69 -12.66 -1.82
N THR A 83 -11.80 -12.06 -1.03
CA THR A 83 -10.90 -12.73 -0.08
C THR A 83 -11.40 -12.66 1.37
N GLY A 84 -12.44 -11.88 1.66
CA GLY A 84 -12.87 -11.58 3.05
C GLY A 84 -11.99 -10.55 3.77
N VAL A 85 -11.08 -9.89 3.05
CA VAL A 85 -10.10 -8.92 3.59
C VAL A 85 -10.73 -7.67 4.22
N LEU A 86 -11.92 -7.24 3.78
CA LEU A 86 -12.65 -6.14 4.44
C LEU A 86 -13.17 -6.54 5.82
N SER A 87 -13.15 -7.84 6.12
CA SER A 87 -13.52 -8.35 7.44
C SER A 87 -14.93 -7.91 7.86
N ASN A 88 -15.88 -7.96 6.92
CA ASN A 88 -17.29 -7.57 7.08
C ASN A 88 -18.23 -8.77 7.33
N GLY A 89 -17.66 -9.94 7.57
CA GLY A 89 -18.37 -11.20 7.83
C GLY A 89 -18.78 -12.01 6.60
N VAL A 90 -18.49 -11.54 5.39
CA VAL A 90 -18.73 -12.29 4.14
C VAL A 90 -17.45 -12.41 3.30
N ILE A 91 -17.32 -13.50 2.55
CA ILE A 91 -16.32 -13.66 1.48
C ILE A 91 -17.07 -13.53 0.17
N ALA A 92 -17.16 -12.30 -0.34
CA ALA A 92 -17.91 -11.99 -1.56
C ALA A 92 -17.37 -10.69 -2.16
N ALA A 93 -17.27 -10.62 -3.49
CA ALA A 93 -17.01 -9.35 -4.16
C ALA A 93 -18.15 -8.37 -3.84
N THR A 94 -17.82 -7.24 -3.21
CA THR A 94 -18.79 -6.23 -2.81
C THR A 94 -18.63 -4.96 -3.62
N ASN A 95 -19.70 -4.51 -4.30
CA ASN A 95 -19.80 -3.15 -4.86
C ASN A 95 -20.44 -2.18 -3.83
N SER A 96 -20.12 -2.37 -2.56
CA SER A 96 -20.85 -1.77 -1.44
C SER A 96 -20.19 -0.49 -0.95
N LEU A 97 -20.98 0.35 -0.27
CA LEU A 97 -20.50 1.49 0.52
C LEU A 97 -19.46 1.05 1.57
N ALA A 98 -18.81 2.05 2.19
CA ALA A 98 -17.92 1.82 3.33
C ALA A 98 -18.63 0.98 4.40
N GLN A 99 -17.93 -0.05 4.88
CA GLN A 99 -18.43 -1.00 5.87
C GLN A 99 -17.50 -1.04 7.06
N GLN A 100 -18.07 -1.30 8.24
CA GLN A 100 -17.29 -1.48 9.45
C GLN A 100 -16.55 -2.82 9.40
N VAL A 101 -15.27 -2.79 9.77
CA VAL A 101 -14.50 -4.01 10.05
C VAL A 101 -15.04 -4.65 11.33
N VAL A 102 -15.39 -5.93 11.27
CA VAL A 102 -15.95 -6.69 12.39
C VAL A 102 -15.02 -7.79 12.89
N PHE A 103 -15.13 -8.10 14.18
CA PHE A 103 -14.40 -9.18 14.83
C PHE A 103 -15.13 -10.51 14.72
N ASP A 104 -14.38 -11.61 14.76
CA ASP A 104 -14.93 -12.95 14.90
C ASP A 104 -15.70 -13.01 16.24
N PRO A 105 -16.97 -13.45 16.26
CA PRO A 105 -17.78 -13.49 17.49
C PRO A 105 -17.17 -14.33 18.62
N THR A 106 -16.23 -15.23 18.29
CA THR A 106 -15.54 -16.11 19.24
C THR A 106 -14.18 -15.57 19.68
N THR A 107 -13.70 -14.47 19.09
CA THR A 107 -12.40 -13.90 19.44
C THR A 107 -12.49 -13.02 20.68
N THR A 108 -11.40 -12.95 21.45
CA THR A 108 -11.28 -11.93 22.49
C THR A 108 -11.01 -10.59 21.79
N THR A 109 -11.93 -9.64 21.93
CA THR A 109 -11.78 -8.29 21.37
C THR A 109 -10.72 -7.49 22.13
N PRO A 110 -10.10 -6.48 21.50
CA PRO A 110 -9.17 -5.58 22.19
C PRO A 110 -9.82 -4.94 23.42
N PRO A 111 -9.06 -4.71 24.51
CA PRO A 111 -9.53 -3.90 25.63
C PRO A 111 -9.96 -2.51 25.18
N SER A 112 -10.90 -1.87 25.89
CA SER A 112 -11.45 -0.56 25.50
C SER A 112 -10.43 0.59 25.47
N ASN A 113 -9.30 0.44 26.16
CA ASN A 113 -8.18 1.40 26.15
C ASN A 113 -7.08 1.05 25.14
N ALA A 114 -7.19 -0.07 24.43
CA ALA A 114 -6.23 -0.45 23.41
C ALA A 114 -6.55 0.31 22.12
N THR A 115 -5.55 0.98 21.56
CA THR A 115 -5.64 1.74 20.31
C THR A 115 -4.88 1.02 19.22
N ILE A 116 -5.29 1.19 17.96
CA ILE A 116 -4.51 0.68 16.84
C ILE A 116 -3.20 1.48 16.76
N VAL A 117 -2.07 0.79 16.70
CA VAL A 117 -0.72 1.39 16.59
C VAL A 117 -0.08 1.12 15.23
N ASP A 118 -0.54 0.07 14.54
CA ASP A 118 -0.10 -0.24 13.19
C ASP A 118 -1.12 -1.12 12.47
N TRP A 119 -1.18 -1.04 11.15
CA TRP A 119 -1.90 -1.99 10.33
C TRP A 119 -1.33 -2.06 8.92
N ALA A 120 -1.42 -3.25 8.34
CA ALA A 120 -1.05 -3.50 6.97
C ALA A 120 -2.12 -4.35 6.31
N PHE A 121 -2.34 -4.14 5.04
CA PHE A 121 -3.24 -4.96 4.25
C PHE A 121 -2.63 -5.25 2.89
N THR A 122 -3.07 -6.34 2.27
CA THR A 122 -2.72 -6.72 0.91
C THR A 122 -4.03 -6.88 0.13
N ASN A 123 -3.94 -7.32 -1.12
CA ASN A 123 -5.12 -7.76 -1.88
C ASN A 123 -5.92 -8.89 -1.20
N ALA A 124 -5.32 -9.60 -0.24
CA ALA A 124 -5.87 -10.81 0.34
C ALA A 124 -5.89 -10.87 1.86
N ASN A 125 -5.07 -10.08 2.56
CA ASN A 125 -4.90 -10.17 4.01
C ASN A 125 -5.02 -8.80 4.67
N LEU A 126 -5.62 -8.75 5.85
CA LEU A 126 -5.61 -7.60 6.75
C LEU A 126 -4.91 -8.01 8.04
N TYR A 127 -4.04 -7.15 8.57
CA TYR A 127 -3.41 -7.28 9.87
C TYR A 127 -3.55 -5.99 10.66
N VAL A 128 -4.00 -6.07 11.90
CA VAL A 128 -4.21 -4.92 12.79
C VAL A 128 -3.49 -5.15 14.11
N VAL A 129 -2.62 -4.22 14.48
CA VAL A 129 -1.80 -4.26 15.70
C VAL A 129 -2.31 -3.22 16.69
N TYR A 130 -2.58 -3.66 17.92
CA TYR A 130 -3.07 -2.82 19.01
C TYR A 130 -1.94 -2.45 19.99
N SER A 131 -2.11 -1.36 20.73
CA SER A 131 -1.13 -0.78 21.67
C SER A 131 -0.76 -1.70 22.83
N ASN A 132 -1.57 -2.71 23.10
CA ASN A 132 -1.28 -3.77 24.07
C ASN A 132 -0.49 -4.95 23.47
N GLY A 133 -0.02 -4.83 22.23
CA GLY A 133 0.76 -5.84 21.54
C GLY A 133 -0.04 -6.91 20.81
N TRP A 134 -1.38 -6.87 20.87
CA TRP A 134 -2.23 -7.87 20.25
C TRP A 134 -2.35 -7.66 18.74
N VAL A 135 -2.40 -8.76 18.00
CA VAL A 135 -2.54 -8.76 16.54
C VAL A 135 -3.79 -9.51 16.14
N TYR A 136 -4.53 -8.94 15.20
CA TYR A 136 -5.68 -9.54 14.56
C TYR A 136 -5.45 -9.65 13.06
N SER A 137 -5.99 -10.71 12.45
CA SER A 137 -5.92 -10.90 11.01
C SER A 137 -7.22 -11.40 10.41
N ALA A 138 -7.44 -11.08 9.13
CA ALA A 138 -8.58 -11.49 8.33
C ALA A 138 -8.17 -11.65 6.84
N GLY A 139 -9.02 -12.31 6.06
CA GLY A 139 -8.88 -12.49 4.63
C GLY A 139 -8.60 -13.92 4.19
N ASP A 140 -7.90 -14.08 3.07
CA ASP A 140 -7.55 -15.38 2.50
C ASP A 140 -6.39 -16.05 3.25
N ASN A 141 -6.46 -17.36 3.44
CA ASN A 141 -5.45 -18.07 4.22
C ASN A 141 -4.87 -19.29 3.50
N ALA A 142 -4.91 -19.33 2.16
CA ALA A 142 -4.46 -20.52 1.41
C ALA A 142 -2.97 -20.88 1.66
N TYR A 143 -2.14 -19.90 2.04
CA TYR A 143 -0.74 -20.11 2.43
C TYR A 143 -0.47 -20.00 3.94
N GLY A 144 -1.51 -19.98 4.78
CA GLY A 144 -1.35 -19.82 6.24
C GLY A 144 -0.97 -18.41 6.68
N ALA A 145 -1.11 -17.42 5.80
CA ALA A 145 -0.70 -16.03 6.03
C ALA A 145 -1.39 -15.37 7.23
N LEU A 146 -2.59 -15.82 7.62
CA LEU A 146 -3.29 -15.29 8.79
C LEU A 146 -2.68 -15.74 10.13
N GLY A 147 -1.77 -16.72 10.15
CA GLY A 147 -1.03 -17.05 11.36
C GLY A 147 -1.80 -17.82 12.45
N HIS A 148 -2.96 -18.40 12.11
CA HIS A 148 -3.79 -19.13 13.07
C HIS A 148 -3.46 -20.64 13.19
N GLY A 149 -2.35 -21.09 12.58
CA GLY A 149 -1.93 -22.50 12.57
C GLY A 149 -2.70 -23.39 11.59
N ASP A 150 -3.53 -22.80 10.73
CA ASP A 150 -4.34 -23.49 9.72
C ASP A 150 -4.35 -22.74 8.39
N LEU A 151 -5.10 -23.27 7.42
CA LEU A 151 -5.28 -22.69 6.08
C LEU A 151 -6.70 -22.15 5.85
N VAL A 152 -7.43 -21.82 6.93
CA VAL A 152 -8.83 -21.40 6.85
C VAL A 152 -8.94 -19.90 6.61
N SER A 153 -9.53 -19.49 5.48
CA SER A 153 -9.85 -18.09 5.19
C SER A 153 -10.94 -17.56 6.13
N ARG A 154 -10.86 -16.28 6.51
CA ARG A 154 -11.70 -15.68 7.57
C ARG A 154 -12.18 -14.30 7.16
N PRO A 155 -13.49 -14.07 7.02
CA PRO A 155 -14.02 -12.74 6.74
C PRO A 155 -14.24 -11.91 8.01
N TYR A 156 -13.49 -12.20 9.09
CA TYR A 156 -13.59 -11.53 10.38
C TYR A 156 -12.20 -11.39 10.99
N LEU A 157 -11.96 -10.30 11.73
CA LEU A 157 -10.73 -10.13 12.50
C LEU A 157 -10.70 -11.16 13.61
N LYS A 158 -9.70 -12.04 13.56
CA LYS A 158 -9.44 -13.02 14.61
C LYS A 158 -8.08 -12.75 15.24
N ARG A 159 -7.99 -12.82 16.57
CA ARG A 159 -6.73 -12.65 17.29
C ARG A 159 -5.76 -13.79 16.99
N ILE A 160 -4.49 -13.45 16.79
CA ILE A 160 -3.42 -14.43 16.57
C ILE A 160 -2.89 -14.91 17.92
N GLU A 161 -3.42 -16.05 18.41
CA GLU A 161 -3.15 -16.58 19.76
C GLU A 161 -1.69 -17.02 20.01
N SER A 162 -0.92 -17.30 18.96
CA SER A 162 0.47 -17.72 19.11
C SER A 162 1.35 -16.62 19.72
N PHE A 163 1.07 -15.34 19.44
CA PHE A 163 1.79 -14.23 20.08
C PHE A 163 1.49 -14.15 21.58
N ILE A 164 0.25 -14.44 21.99
CA ILE A 164 -0.14 -14.48 23.40
C ILE A 164 0.59 -15.60 24.12
N THR A 165 0.57 -16.80 23.53
CA THR A 165 1.25 -17.98 24.08
C THR A 165 2.76 -17.75 24.20
N ALA A 166 3.36 -17.03 23.24
CA ALA A 166 4.77 -16.69 23.24
C ALA A 166 5.14 -15.51 24.16
N GLY A 167 4.16 -14.81 24.76
CA GLY A 167 4.42 -13.59 25.53
C GLY A 167 4.97 -12.43 24.67
N ALA A 168 4.67 -12.44 23.37
CA ALA A 168 5.21 -11.52 22.38
C ALA A 168 4.27 -10.32 22.17
N SER A 169 4.77 -9.11 22.41
CA SER A 169 4.02 -7.86 22.19
C SER A 169 4.41 -7.24 20.85
N VAL A 170 3.54 -7.30 19.85
CA VAL A 170 3.80 -6.80 18.49
C VAL A 170 3.64 -5.28 18.42
N THR A 171 4.53 -4.61 17.70
CA THR A 171 4.57 -3.15 17.54
C THR A 171 4.48 -2.69 16.10
N LYS A 172 4.91 -3.53 15.14
CA LYS A 172 4.82 -3.24 13.72
C LYS A 172 4.46 -4.47 12.90
N VAL A 173 3.81 -4.25 11.76
CA VAL A 173 3.53 -5.24 10.73
C VAL A 173 3.94 -4.72 9.35
N TRP A 174 4.51 -5.60 8.53
CA TRP A 174 4.68 -5.43 7.10
C TRP A 174 4.05 -6.64 6.40
N ALA A 175 3.34 -6.41 5.30
CA ALA A 175 2.69 -7.48 4.57
C ALA A 175 2.80 -7.23 3.06
N GLN A 176 2.90 -8.32 2.31
CA GLN A 176 2.98 -8.29 0.85
C GLN A 176 2.20 -9.46 0.25
N GLY A 177 1.26 -9.14 -0.66
CA GLY A 177 0.43 -10.13 -1.36
C GLY A 177 1.11 -10.79 -2.57
N GLY A 178 0.50 -11.88 -3.06
CA GLY A 178 0.85 -12.55 -4.32
C GLY A 178 0.29 -11.85 -5.57
N TYR A 179 0.89 -12.09 -6.74
CA TYR A 179 0.55 -11.42 -8.02
C TYR A 179 -0.62 -12.07 -8.79
N THR A 180 -0.99 -13.33 -8.50
CA THR A 180 -1.90 -14.09 -9.37
C THR A 180 -3.38 -13.87 -9.08
N THR A 181 -4.21 -13.99 -10.13
CA THR A 181 -5.69 -13.87 -10.15
C THR A 181 -6.45 -14.90 -9.30
N THR A 182 -5.75 -15.70 -8.50
CA THR A 182 -6.29 -16.64 -7.55
C THR A 182 -5.80 -16.20 -6.18
N ASN A 183 -6.67 -15.46 -5.49
CA ASN A 183 -6.74 -15.23 -4.04
C ASN A 183 -5.96 -16.28 -3.23
N GLY A 184 -4.68 -16.04 -2.98
CA GLY A 184 -3.80 -17.03 -2.33
C GLY A 184 -3.17 -16.58 -1.01
N GLY A 185 -3.27 -15.30 -0.65
CA GLY A 185 -2.55 -14.76 0.50
C GLY A 185 -1.06 -14.48 0.22
N GLY A 186 -0.45 -13.76 1.15
CA GLY A 186 0.91 -13.23 1.02
C GLY A 186 1.90 -13.76 2.05
N SER A 187 2.92 -12.96 2.32
CA SER A 187 3.82 -13.11 3.44
C SER A 187 3.69 -11.87 4.33
N ALA A 188 3.79 -12.05 5.64
CA ALA A 188 3.82 -10.95 6.58
C ALA A 188 4.93 -11.11 7.62
N PHE A 189 5.43 -9.97 8.09
CA PHE A 189 6.42 -9.86 9.15
C PHE A 189 5.89 -9.00 10.29
N PHE A 190 6.17 -9.42 11.52
CA PHE A 190 5.79 -8.72 12.74
C PHE A 190 7.02 -8.42 13.57
N LEU A 191 7.18 -7.16 14.01
CA LEU A 191 8.24 -6.77 14.92
C LEU A 191 7.67 -6.61 16.32
N THR A 192 8.25 -7.31 17.29
CA THR A 192 7.86 -7.21 18.69
C THR A 192 8.63 -6.13 19.44
N SER A 193 8.13 -5.71 20.60
CA SER A 193 8.72 -4.63 21.43
C SER A 193 10.11 -4.93 21.96
N ASP A 194 10.51 -6.21 21.94
CA ASP A 194 11.84 -6.71 22.25
C ASP A 194 12.70 -6.93 20.99
N PHE A 195 12.28 -6.35 19.86
CA PHE A 195 12.95 -6.36 18.56
C PHE A 195 13.00 -7.69 17.80
N ARG A 196 12.33 -8.75 18.27
CA ARG A 196 12.26 -10.00 17.51
C ARG A 196 11.40 -9.82 16.25
N LEU A 197 11.85 -10.42 15.15
CA LEU A 197 11.12 -10.44 13.89
C LEU A 197 10.46 -11.80 13.70
N TRP A 198 9.16 -11.79 13.45
CA TRP A 198 8.36 -12.99 13.24
C TRP A 198 7.81 -13.01 11.82
N GLY A 199 7.90 -14.15 11.13
CA GLY A 199 7.40 -14.32 9.76
C GLY A 199 6.21 -15.29 9.69
N VAL A 200 5.30 -15.06 8.74
CA VAL A 200 4.15 -15.94 8.46
C VAL A 200 3.77 -15.91 6.98
N GLY A 201 3.11 -16.97 6.50
CA GLY A 201 2.52 -17.07 5.17
C GLY A 201 3.41 -17.79 4.15
N LEU A 202 3.34 -17.33 2.91
CA LEU A 202 4.02 -17.93 1.76
C LEU A 202 5.55 -17.95 1.97
N ASN A 203 6.18 -19.09 1.69
CA ASN A 203 7.62 -19.26 1.91
C ASN A 203 8.30 -20.19 0.88
N THR A 204 7.66 -20.44 -0.26
CA THR A 204 8.16 -21.37 -1.29
C THR A 204 9.49 -20.96 -1.94
N ALA A 205 9.87 -19.68 -1.85
CA ALA A 205 11.18 -19.18 -2.28
C ALA A 205 12.14 -18.94 -1.11
N GLY A 206 11.75 -19.25 0.14
CA GLY A 206 12.50 -18.91 1.35
C GLY A 206 12.36 -17.43 1.77
N GLN A 207 11.34 -16.73 1.29
CA GLN A 207 11.17 -15.29 1.51
C GLN A 207 10.97 -14.88 2.97
N LEU A 208 10.57 -15.81 3.84
CA LEU A 208 10.49 -15.56 5.29
C LEU A 208 11.86 -15.68 5.98
N GLY A 209 12.86 -16.24 5.28
CA GLY A 209 14.20 -16.41 5.84
C GLY A 209 14.26 -17.43 6.98
N THR A 210 13.34 -18.40 7.03
CA THR A 210 13.26 -19.41 8.10
C THR A 210 14.30 -20.53 8.00
N GLY A 211 15.12 -20.56 6.94
CA GLY A 211 15.98 -21.69 6.61
C GLY A 211 15.24 -22.87 5.96
N ALA A 212 13.95 -22.70 5.66
CA ALA A 212 13.09 -23.69 5.00
C ALA A 212 12.29 -23.05 3.87
N VAL A 213 11.68 -23.89 3.01
CA VAL A 213 10.82 -23.49 1.88
C VAL A 213 9.35 -23.87 2.07
N THR A 214 8.97 -24.25 3.28
CA THR A 214 7.59 -24.57 3.64
C THR A 214 6.86 -23.32 4.10
N ASN A 215 5.63 -23.12 3.63
CA ASN A 215 4.74 -22.06 4.12
C ASN A 215 4.58 -22.15 5.64
N VAL A 216 4.40 -21.00 6.28
CA VAL A 216 4.38 -20.85 7.73
C VAL A 216 2.98 -20.43 8.16
N SER A 217 2.20 -21.34 8.72
CA SER A 217 0.82 -21.05 9.17
C SER A 217 0.71 -20.52 10.60
N THR A 218 1.80 -20.60 11.38
CA THR A 218 1.91 -20.03 12.73
C THR A 218 3.12 -19.11 12.74
N PRO A 219 3.00 -17.83 13.16
CA PRO A 219 4.12 -16.91 13.23
C PRO A 219 5.35 -17.56 13.87
N THR A 220 6.48 -17.49 13.18
CA THR A 220 7.75 -18.08 13.61
C THR A 220 8.78 -16.99 13.79
N ASP A 221 9.53 -17.00 14.90
CA ASP A 221 10.67 -16.11 15.10
C ASP A 221 11.76 -16.44 14.07
N VAL A 222 12.08 -15.48 13.21
CA VAL A 222 13.08 -15.60 12.13
C VAL A 222 14.41 -14.93 12.50
N SER A 223 14.55 -14.49 13.76
CA SER A 223 15.74 -13.80 14.25
C SER A 223 16.92 -14.76 14.48
N ASN A 224 16.64 -16.04 14.72
CA ASN A 224 17.66 -17.03 15.08
C ASN A 224 17.55 -18.30 14.24
N VAL A 225 17.96 -18.19 12.98
CA VAL A 225 18.09 -19.34 12.08
C VAL A 225 19.55 -19.80 12.06
N THR A 226 19.77 -21.11 12.15
CA THR A 226 21.12 -21.71 12.22
C THR A 226 22.00 -21.21 11.08
N GLY A 227 23.13 -20.56 11.42
CA GLY A 227 24.08 -20.00 10.45
C GLY A 227 23.72 -18.61 9.91
N HIS A 228 22.55 -18.07 10.26
CA HIS A 228 21.98 -16.82 9.73
C HIS A 228 21.29 -16.01 10.85
N VAL A 229 21.99 -15.79 11.95
CA VAL A 229 21.46 -15.07 13.13
C VAL A 229 21.38 -13.57 12.85
N LEU A 230 20.20 -12.98 13.07
CA LEU A 230 19.98 -11.54 13.03
C LEU A 230 20.30 -10.96 14.42
N ASP A 231 21.18 -9.96 14.46
CA ASP A 231 21.34 -9.13 15.65
C ASP A 231 20.10 -8.24 15.77
N GLN A 232 19.26 -8.54 16.76
CA GLN A 232 18.00 -7.86 17.08
C GLN A 232 18.08 -7.26 18.49
N SER A 233 19.16 -6.55 18.77
CA SER A 233 19.37 -5.81 20.00
C SER A 233 18.89 -4.36 19.86
N ALA A 234 18.82 -3.62 20.97
CA ALA A 234 18.58 -2.17 20.91
C ALA A 234 19.61 -1.44 20.02
N ALA A 235 20.82 -1.98 19.90
CA ALA A 235 21.91 -1.41 19.10
C ALA A 235 21.79 -1.69 17.58
N SER A 236 21.10 -2.77 17.20
CA SER A 236 20.93 -3.20 15.81
C SER A 236 19.62 -3.98 15.74
N HIS A 237 18.60 -3.43 15.08
CA HIS A 237 17.32 -4.13 14.90
C HIS A 237 16.63 -3.70 13.61
N VAL A 238 15.72 -4.54 13.10
CA VAL A 238 14.93 -4.22 11.90
C VAL A 238 14.06 -2.99 12.13
N ILE A 239 14.21 -2.00 11.25
CA ILE A 239 13.39 -0.77 11.24
C ILE A 239 12.44 -0.70 10.06
N ASP A 240 12.73 -1.43 8.97
CA ASP A 240 11.88 -1.51 7.78
C ASP A 240 12.02 -2.86 7.06
N VAL A 241 10.94 -3.30 6.42
CA VAL A 241 10.89 -4.51 5.59
C VAL A 241 10.29 -4.14 4.24
N LYS A 242 11.03 -4.37 3.16
CA LYS A 242 10.54 -4.25 1.78
C LYS A 242 10.42 -5.62 1.14
N MET A 243 9.40 -5.80 0.31
CA MET A 243 9.07 -7.09 -0.29
C MET A 243 8.65 -6.90 -1.74
N ALA A 244 9.39 -7.50 -2.67
CA ALA A 244 9.11 -7.45 -4.09
C ALA A 244 8.50 -8.77 -4.57
N THR A 245 7.21 -8.74 -4.93
CA THR A 245 6.50 -9.92 -5.43
C THR A 245 6.68 -10.09 -6.93
N VAL A 246 7.13 -11.27 -7.34
CA VAL A 246 7.09 -11.76 -8.72
C VAL A 246 6.25 -13.03 -8.77
N SER A 247 5.06 -12.97 -9.37
CA SER A 247 4.10 -14.09 -9.32
C SER A 247 3.77 -14.51 -7.86
N THR A 248 4.05 -15.75 -7.46
CA THR A 248 3.96 -16.27 -6.09
C THR A 248 5.33 -16.37 -5.41
N PHE A 249 6.30 -15.58 -5.84
CA PHE A 249 7.64 -15.56 -5.26
C PHE A 249 7.94 -14.15 -4.75
N ILE A 250 8.62 -14.06 -3.60
CA ILE A 250 8.89 -12.77 -2.98
C ILE A 250 10.39 -12.65 -2.69
N SER A 251 10.96 -11.49 -3.02
CA SER A 251 12.29 -11.07 -2.57
C SER A 251 12.11 -10.16 -1.36
N THR A 252 12.70 -10.51 -0.23
CA THR A 252 12.55 -9.77 1.04
C THR A 252 13.84 -9.04 1.38
N TYR A 253 13.71 -7.80 1.86
CA TYR A 253 14.80 -6.93 2.26
C TYR A 253 14.51 -6.38 3.66
N LEU A 254 15.47 -6.51 4.57
CA LEU A 254 15.42 -5.97 5.92
C LEU A 254 16.41 -4.82 6.04
N LEU A 255 15.95 -3.66 6.50
CA LEU A 255 16.81 -2.54 6.88
C LEU A 255 16.99 -2.55 8.39
N PHE A 256 18.24 -2.52 8.85
CA PHE A 256 18.57 -2.41 10.27
C PHE A 256 18.84 -0.96 10.68
N GLY A 257 18.37 -0.58 11.87
CA GLY A 257 18.64 0.69 12.54
C GLY A 257 19.29 0.50 13.91
N GLY A 258 19.14 1.48 14.80
CA GLY A 258 19.78 1.49 16.12
C GLY A 258 21.08 2.30 16.13
N THR A 259 21.99 2.01 17.05
CA THR A 259 23.30 2.66 17.15
C THR A 259 24.31 2.14 16.13
N SER A 260 24.05 0.98 15.53
CA SER A 260 24.82 0.36 14.44
C SER A 260 23.91 0.18 13.20
N PRO A 261 23.39 1.27 12.61
CA PRO A 261 22.37 1.22 11.57
C PRO A 261 22.95 0.81 10.22
N GLY A 262 22.06 0.59 9.26
CA GLY A 262 22.39 0.55 7.83
C GLY A 262 22.84 -0.79 7.27
N LYS A 263 22.71 -1.87 8.05
CA LYS A 263 22.81 -3.22 7.51
C LYS A 263 21.57 -3.53 6.66
N VAL A 264 21.79 -4.18 5.52
CA VAL A 264 20.71 -4.68 4.65
C VAL A 264 20.81 -6.19 4.53
N MET A 265 19.78 -6.90 4.96
CA MET A 265 19.71 -8.36 4.89
C MET A 265 18.61 -8.79 3.91
N VAL A 266 18.84 -9.87 3.18
CA VAL A 266 17.97 -10.32 2.09
C VAL A 266 17.71 -11.82 2.13
N ALA A 267 16.51 -12.23 1.70
CA ALA A 267 16.10 -13.62 1.54
C ALA A 267 15.06 -13.77 0.42
N GLY A 268 14.81 -14.99 -0.03
CA GLY A 268 13.73 -15.28 -0.96
C GLY A 268 14.15 -15.40 -2.43
N TYR A 269 13.27 -14.94 -3.32
CA TYR A 269 13.40 -15.07 -4.77
C TYR A 269 14.57 -14.26 -5.34
N ASN A 270 15.37 -14.82 -6.24
CA ASN A 270 16.59 -14.17 -6.73
C ASN A 270 16.97 -14.47 -8.19
N VAL A 271 16.05 -14.96 -9.03
CA VAL A 271 16.43 -15.44 -10.38
C VAL A 271 16.94 -14.35 -11.34
N GLN A 272 16.78 -13.07 -10.99
CA GLN A 272 17.33 -11.94 -11.75
C GLN A 272 18.48 -11.24 -11.03
N GLY A 273 18.94 -11.75 -9.89
CA GLY A 273 19.94 -11.09 -9.06
C GLY A 273 19.38 -9.95 -8.21
N GLN A 274 18.06 -9.90 -8.02
CA GLN A 274 17.40 -8.80 -7.31
C GLN A 274 17.73 -8.73 -5.81
N LEU A 275 18.24 -9.80 -5.20
CA LEU A 275 18.73 -9.75 -3.82
C LEU A 275 20.11 -9.10 -3.72
N GLY A 276 20.86 -8.98 -4.82
CA GLY A 276 22.18 -8.34 -4.81
C GLY A 276 23.24 -9.14 -4.05
N ILE A 277 23.23 -10.46 -4.15
CA ILE A 277 24.11 -11.38 -3.39
C ILE A 277 25.12 -12.13 -4.28
N ASN A 278 25.44 -11.56 -5.45
CA ASN A 278 26.36 -12.14 -6.44
C ASN A 278 25.98 -13.54 -6.96
N THR A 279 24.69 -13.89 -6.88
CA THR A 279 24.15 -15.13 -7.44
C THR A 279 22.78 -14.85 -8.03
N VAL A 280 22.22 -15.84 -8.75
CA VAL A 280 20.82 -15.85 -9.19
C VAL A 280 20.02 -16.98 -8.54
N THR A 281 20.56 -17.58 -7.49
CA THR A 281 19.92 -18.66 -6.75
C THR A 281 19.06 -18.06 -5.65
N ASN A 282 17.85 -18.57 -5.48
CA ASN A 282 16.98 -18.17 -4.37
C ASN A 282 17.72 -18.35 -3.03
N GLN A 283 17.57 -17.40 -2.13
CA GLN A 283 18.17 -17.43 -0.82
C GLN A 283 17.20 -18.08 0.18
N THR A 284 17.32 -19.41 0.33
CA THR A 284 16.41 -20.22 1.16
C THR A 284 16.99 -20.60 2.52
N ALA A 285 18.29 -20.42 2.73
CA ALA A 285 18.98 -20.84 3.96
C ALA A 285 18.79 -19.86 5.14
N GLY A 286 18.12 -18.73 4.92
CA GLY A 286 17.97 -17.65 5.89
C GLY A 286 18.43 -16.32 5.32
N PHE A 287 18.36 -15.26 6.12
CA PHE A 287 18.78 -13.92 5.71
C PHE A 287 20.32 -13.83 5.57
N VAL A 288 20.78 -13.21 4.48
CA VAL A 288 22.21 -12.92 4.22
C VAL A 288 22.40 -11.44 3.93
N PRO A 289 23.61 -10.88 4.13
CA PRO A 289 23.86 -9.48 3.78
C PRO A 289 23.74 -9.26 2.28
N ALA A 290 23.02 -8.20 1.89
CA ALA A 290 23.12 -7.66 0.54
C ALA A 290 24.54 -7.11 0.29
N GLN A 291 25.04 -7.27 -0.93
CA GLN A 291 26.41 -6.94 -1.28
C GLN A 291 26.49 -5.84 -2.34
N ASP A 292 27.45 -4.94 -2.19
CA ASP A 292 27.85 -4.02 -3.24
C ASP A 292 28.66 -4.74 -4.35
N SER A 293 29.03 -4.02 -5.40
CA SER A 293 29.80 -4.56 -6.52
C SER A 293 31.21 -5.04 -6.16
N THR A 294 31.73 -4.73 -4.97
CA THR A 294 33.01 -5.24 -4.45
C THR A 294 32.84 -6.51 -3.62
N GLY A 295 31.59 -6.91 -3.32
CA GLY A 295 31.26 -8.03 -2.44
C GLY A 295 31.14 -7.61 -0.96
N ALA A 296 31.27 -6.33 -0.64
CA ALA A 296 31.14 -5.83 0.72
C ALA A 296 29.66 -5.72 1.12
N ALA A 297 29.37 -6.04 2.38
CA ALA A 297 28.04 -5.88 2.95
C ALA A 297 27.71 -4.39 3.19
N PHE A 298 26.46 -4.01 2.99
CA PHE A 298 26.00 -2.67 3.37
C PHE A 298 26.02 -2.48 4.88
N THR A 299 26.53 -1.32 5.33
CA THR A 299 26.58 -0.91 6.74
C THR A 299 26.16 0.55 6.94
N THR A 300 25.70 1.22 5.89
CA THR A 300 25.36 2.65 5.88
C THR A 300 24.05 2.94 5.16
N ALA A 301 23.24 1.92 4.85
CA ALA A 301 21.95 2.12 4.21
C ALA A 301 21.00 2.96 5.09
N VAL A 302 20.24 3.84 4.47
CA VAL A 302 19.20 4.66 5.13
C VAL A 302 17.80 4.41 4.58
N ALA A 303 17.71 3.88 3.36
CA ALA A 303 16.44 3.50 2.75
C ALA A 303 16.61 2.33 1.78
N ILE A 304 15.54 1.56 1.63
CA ILE A 304 15.43 0.46 0.65
C ILE A 304 14.14 0.67 -0.14
N SER A 305 14.21 0.41 -1.44
CA SER A 305 13.03 0.23 -2.29
C SER A 305 13.20 -1.05 -3.08
N ALA A 306 12.10 -1.78 -3.27
CA ALA A 306 12.08 -3.01 -4.03
C ALA A 306 10.81 -3.06 -4.87
N ASN A 307 10.91 -3.74 -6.00
CA ASN A 307 9.86 -3.81 -6.99
C ASN A 307 9.84 -5.18 -7.66
N GLY A 308 8.64 -5.73 -7.83
CA GLY A 308 8.40 -6.92 -8.64
C GLY A 308 7.28 -6.72 -9.67
N GLY A 309 7.09 -7.73 -10.53
CA GLY A 309 6.10 -7.72 -11.62
C GLY A 309 5.64 -9.15 -11.98
N SER A 310 4.96 -9.35 -13.11
CA SER A 310 4.34 -10.65 -13.41
C SER A 310 5.32 -11.75 -13.79
N THR A 311 6.40 -11.43 -14.52
CA THR A 311 7.29 -12.42 -15.14
C THR A 311 8.75 -12.08 -14.91
N ALA A 312 9.33 -12.67 -13.85
CA ALA A 312 10.77 -12.63 -13.57
C ALA A 312 11.38 -11.22 -13.71
N SER A 313 10.73 -10.19 -13.14
CA SER A 313 11.06 -8.77 -13.35
C SER A 313 11.32 -8.03 -12.04
N GLY A 314 12.02 -8.67 -11.09
CA GLY A 314 12.33 -8.09 -9.79
C GLY A 314 13.59 -7.21 -9.79
N ASN A 315 13.55 -6.06 -9.13
CA ASN A 315 14.71 -5.20 -8.89
C ASN A 315 14.59 -4.43 -7.57
N ALA A 316 15.72 -3.89 -7.11
CA ALA A 316 15.79 -3.17 -5.85
C ALA A 316 16.84 -2.06 -5.89
N LEU A 317 16.67 -1.08 -5.00
CA LEU A 317 17.65 -0.04 -4.72
C LEU A 317 17.89 0.16 -3.23
N ILE A 318 19.06 0.68 -2.92
CA ILE A 318 19.48 1.14 -1.59
C ILE A 318 19.94 2.59 -1.72
N VAL A 319 19.51 3.44 -0.79
CA VAL A 319 20.12 4.76 -0.56
C VAL A 319 21.02 4.62 0.67
N ASP A 320 22.28 5.04 0.55
CA ASP A 320 23.21 5.08 1.69
C ASP A 320 23.25 6.46 2.38
N ALA A 321 23.84 6.51 3.57
CA ALA A 321 23.97 7.72 4.38
C ALA A 321 24.85 8.81 3.73
N SER A 322 25.62 8.46 2.69
CA SER A 322 26.39 9.42 1.89
C SER A 322 25.54 10.00 0.74
N GLY A 323 24.27 9.60 0.62
CA GLY A 323 23.36 10.05 -0.43
C GLY A 323 23.64 9.42 -1.79
N TYR A 324 24.26 8.23 -1.84
CA TYR A 324 24.40 7.48 -3.08
C TYR A 324 23.28 6.45 -3.23
N VAL A 325 22.92 6.21 -4.50
CA VAL A 325 21.94 5.20 -4.89
C VAL A 325 22.67 3.99 -5.46
N TRP A 326 22.27 2.81 -5.01
CA TRP A 326 22.77 1.52 -5.47
C TRP A 326 21.61 0.68 -5.98
N THR A 327 21.79 -0.03 -7.08
CA THR A 327 20.69 -0.76 -7.75
C THR A 327 21.11 -2.17 -8.14
N THR A 328 20.18 -3.13 -8.11
CA THR A 328 20.41 -4.53 -8.54
C THR A 328 19.16 -5.15 -9.16
N GLY A 329 19.32 -6.28 -9.84
CA GLY A 329 18.24 -7.10 -10.37
C GLY A 329 17.95 -6.88 -11.85
N TYR A 330 16.67 -6.96 -12.21
CA TYR A 330 16.15 -6.84 -13.56
C TYR A 330 16.27 -5.40 -14.12
N ASN A 331 16.70 -5.29 -15.38
CA ASN A 331 17.08 -4.01 -16.00
C ASN A 331 16.71 -3.87 -17.49
N LEU A 332 15.77 -4.65 -18.04
CA LEU A 332 15.53 -4.64 -19.49
C LEU A 332 15.01 -3.29 -20.02
N HIS A 333 14.45 -2.44 -19.17
CA HIS A 333 14.02 -1.09 -19.50
C HIS A 333 14.93 -0.01 -18.90
N GLY A 334 16.14 -0.37 -18.47
CA GLY A 334 17.10 0.59 -17.89
C GLY A 334 16.75 1.02 -16.46
N GLU A 335 15.91 0.26 -15.75
CA GLU A 335 15.42 0.53 -14.40
C GLU A 335 16.53 0.75 -13.36
N LEU A 336 17.74 0.30 -13.63
CA LEU A 336 18.88 0.41 -12.71
C LEU A 336 19.73 1.66 -12.94
N GLY A 337 19.50 2.44 -14.01
CA GLY A 337 20.17 3.74 -14.19
C GLY A 337 21.67 3.67 -14.52
N GLN A 338 22.16 2.52 -14.98
CA GLN A 338 23.59 2.23 -15.19
C GLN A 338 24.12 2.58 -16.60
N GLY A 339 23.30 3.19 -17.45
CA GLY A 339 23.60 3.42 -18.87
C GLY A 339 23.50 2.18 -19.75
N VAL A 340 23.08 1.04 -19.19
CA VAL A 340 22.90 -0.25 -19.87
C VAL A 340 21.56 -0.88 -19.49
N THR A 341 21.14 -1.91 -20.23
CA THR A 341 19.92 -2.70 -19.96
C THR A 341 20.22 -4.13 -19.47
N ALA A 342 21.47 -4.44 -19.16
CA ALA A 342 21.87 -5.73 -18.59
C ALA A 342 21.50 -5.79 -17.09
N ASN A 343 21.08 -6.96 -16.62
CA ASN A 343 20.78 -7.21 -15.21
C ASN A 343 22.06 -7.19 -14.36
N PHE A 344 21.92 -6.81 -13.09
CA PHE A 344 23.01 -6.83 -12.11
C PHE A 344 22.68 -7.79 -10.98
N LYS A 345 23.68 -8.53 -10.51
CA LYS A 345 23.54 -9.53 -9.42
C LYS A 345 24.06 -9.04 -8.08
N GLN A 346 24.63 -7.84 -8.06
CA GLN A 346 25.12 -7.13 -6.89
C GLN A 346 24.61 -5.70 -7.00
N PHE A 347 24.49 -5.03 -5.86
CA PHE A 347 24.16 -3.61 -5.85
C PHE A 347 25.31 -2.80 -6.45
N THR A 348 25.04 -2.15 -7.57
CA THR A 348 26.01 -1.30 -8.26
C THR A 348 25.63 0.16 -8.05
N LYS A 349 26.60 0.99 -7.71
CA LYS A 349 26.41 2.43 -7.52
C LYS A 349 26.00 3.10 -8.82
N VAL A 350 24.92 3.88 -8.80
CA VAL A 350 24.51 4.74 -9.90
C VAL A 350 25.38 6.00 -9.88
N THR A 351 26.48 5.99 -10.62
CA THR A 351 27.51 7.04 -10.56
C THR A 351 27.04 8.42 -11.03
N ALA A 352 25.95 8.47 -11.80
CA ALA A 352 25.32 9.71 -12.24
C ALA A 352 24.60 10.48 -11.11
N LEU A 353 24.40 9.87 -9.94
CA LEU A 353 23.64 10.44 -8.83
C LEU A 353 24.54 10.69 -7.61
N SER A 354 24.27 11.80 -6.92
CA SER A 354 24.88 12.13 -5.62
C SER A 354 23.97 13.07 -4.84
N GLY A 355 24.12 13.10 -3.51
CA GLY A 355 23.31 13.96 -2.64
C GLY A 355 21.83 13.60 -2.63
N ILE A 356 21.50 12.32 -2.78
CA ILE A 356 20.13 11.81 -2.81
C ILE A 356 19.56 11.74 -1.39
N ALA A 357 18.40 12.37 -1.20
CA ALA A 357 17.62 12.32 0.04
C ALA A 357 16.64 11.14 0.05
N SER A 358 16.02 10.84 -1.09
CA SER A 358 15.12 9.71 -1.24
C SER A 358 15.13 9.18 -2.67
N ALA A 359 14.86 7.88 -2.84
CA ALA A 359 14.74 7.25 -4.14
C ALA A 359 13.85 6.02 -4.05
N GLU A 360 13.06 5.76 -5.09
CA GLU A 360 12.23 4.56 -5.21
C GLU A 360 12.33 3.98 -6.63
N ILE A 361 12.27 2.65 -6.72
CA ILE A 361 12.00 1.94 -7.97
C ILE A 361 10.54 1.50 -7.93
N PHE A 362 9.84 1.75 -9.02
CA PHE A 362 8.42 1.50 -9.21
C PHE A 362 8.15 1.00 -10.64
N GLY A 363 6.89 0.75 -10.99
CA GLY A 363 6.50 0.22 -12.31
C GLY A 363 6.67 -1.30 -12.42
N GLY A 364 5.58 -2.00 -12.73
CA GLY A 364 5.49 -3.47 -12.69
C GLY A 364 6.25 -4.15 -13.80
N LEU A 365 5.56 -4.41 -14.91
CA LEU A 365 6.15 -5.05 -16.09
C LEU A 365 7.13 -4.13 -16.82
N THR A 366 6.90 -2.82 -16.74
CA THR A 366 7.80 -1.78 -17.25
C THR A 366 8.23 -0.89 -16.08
N GLY A 367 9.37 -1.20 -15.47
CA GLY A 367 9.85 -0.49 -14.30
C GLY A 367 10.42 0.90 -14.63
N SER A 368 10.42 1.76 -13.63
CA SER A 368 11.05 3.07 -13.60
C SER A 368 11.55 3.38 -12.21
N ALA A 369 12.31 4.46 -12.08
CA ALA A 369 12.79 4.89 -10.79
C ALA A 369 12.89 6.40 -10.74
N TYR A 370 12.89 6.91 -9.52
CA TYR A 370 13.18 8.31 -9.23
C TYR A 370 14.20 8.44 -8.12
N ALA A 371 14.89 9.58 -8.10
CA ALA A 371 15.70 10.02 -6.97
C ALA A 371 15.49 11.51 -6.74
N LEU A 372 15.25 11.91 -5.50
CA LEU A 372 15.13 13.30 -5.07
C LEU A 372 16.39 13.70 -4.30
N THR A 373 17.07 14.74 -4.75
CA THR A 373 18.24 15.27 -4.03
C THR A 373 17.81 16.03 -2.77
N THR A 374 18.74 16.24 -1.83
CA THR A 374 18.53 17.15 -0.68
C THR A 374 18.24 18.59 -1.09
N ALA A 375 18.65 19.00 -2.29
CA ALA A 375 18.33 20.29 -2.90
C ALA A 375 16.95 20.31 -3.60
N GLY A 376 16.19 19.21 -3.55
CA GLY A 376 14.88 19.07 -4.17
C GLY A 376 14.91 18.92 -5.70
N THR A 377 16.04 18.50 -6.28
CA THR A 377 16.12 18.13 -7.70
C THR A 377 15.64 16.70 -7.88
N LEU A 378 14.63 16.52 -8.73
CA LEU A 378 14.10 15.21 -9.07
C LEU A 378 14.82 14.64 -10.29
N TRP A 379 15.25 13.39 -10.20
CA TRP A 379 15.83 12.60 -11.27
C TRP A 379 14.93 11.41 -11.57
N THR A 380 14.81 11.02 -12.84
CA THR A 380 14.04 9.84 -13.26
C THR A 380 14.79 9.02 -14.30
N TRP A 381 14.46 7.72 -14.37
CA TRP A 381 14.98 6.79 -15.39
C TRP A 381 14.11 5.53 -15.52
N GLY A 382 14.48 4.63 -16.42
CA GLY A 382 13.78 3.37 -16.70
C GLY A 382 12.94 3.43 -17.97
N SER A 383 11.80 2.74 -17.94
CA SER A 383 10.94 2.57 -19.12
C SER A 383 10.37 3.89 -19.63
N THR A 384 10.50 4.11 -20.94
CA THR A 384 10.01 5.31 -21.64
C THR A 384 8.70 5.08 -22.38
N ASN A 385 8.23 3.82 -22.42
CA ASN A 385 7.04 3.43 -23.19
C ASN A 385 5.75 4.05 -22.64
N LEU A 386 5.67 4.27 -21.32
CA LEU A 386 4.48 4.82 -20.64
C LEU A 386 4.81 5.74 -19.46
N ASN A 387 6.09 5.90 -19.09
CA ASN A 387 6.51 6.80 -18.01
C ASN A 387 7.13 8.06 -18.64
N GLN A 388 6.32 9.10 -18.74
CA GLN A 388 6.73 10.38 -19.35
C GLN A 388 7.11 11.39 -18.30
N ILE A 389 7.76 10.95 -17.22
CA ILE A 389 8.15 11.82 -16.12
C ILE A 389 9.37 12.65 -16.59
N PHE A 390 9.11 13.58 -17.53
CA PHE A 390 9.97 14.58 -18.17
C PHE A 390 10.70 14.16 -19.45
N LYS A 391 9.94 13.82 -20.51
CA LYS A 391 10.47 13.81 -21.88
C LYS A 391 11.10 15.17 -22.20
N ASN A 392 12.41 15.15 -22.48
CA ASN A 392 12.99 16.00 -23.51
C ASN A 392 13.22 15.19 -24.82
N ILE A 393 12.57 14.01 -24.97
CA ILE A 393 12.95 13.06 -26.03
C ILE A 393 11.73 12.35 -26.63
N THR A 394 11.60 12.42 -27.95
CA THR A 394 10.59 11.71 -28.77
C THR A 394 10.87 10.20 -28.95
N SER A 395 11.75 9.60 -28.14
CA SER A 395 12.29 8.25 -28.34
C SER A 395 11.47 7.15 -27.65
N THR A 396 11.41 5.97 -28.28
CA THR A 396 10.85 4.70 -27.75
C THR A 396 11.89 3.83 -27.04
N VAL A 397 13.11 4.34 -26.86
CA VAL A 397 14.22 3.61 -26.24
C VAL A 397 14.22 3.85 -24.72
N ALA A 398 14.50 2.80 -23.95
CA ALA A 398 14.68 2.84 -22.49
C ALA A 398 15.65 3.96 -22.06
N GLN A 399 15.30 4.68 -20.99
CA GLN A 399 16.17 5.69 -20.39
C GLN A 399 17.04 5.02 -19.33
N SER A 400 18.15 4.44 -19.76
CA SER A 400 19.05 3.67 -18.89
C SER A 400 19.94 4.53 -18.00
N THR A 401 19.89 5.86 -18.09
CA THR A 401 20.66 6.79 -17.24
C THR A 401 19.70 7.80 -16.59
N PRO A 402 19.91 8.17 -15.31
CA PRO A 402 19.16 9.23 -14.66
C PRO A 402 19.19 10.55 -15.44
N VAL A 403 18.01 11.17 -15.59
CA VAL A 403 17.85 12.50 -16.19
C VAL A 403 17.10 13.38 -15.21
N ALA A 404 17.53 14.64 -15.08
CA ALA A 404 16.88 15.61 -14.21
C ALA A 404 15.52 16.04 -14.80
N ALA A 405 14.52 16.17 -13.93
CA ALA A 405 13.22 16.70 -14.24
C ALA A 405 13.29 18.17 -14.66
N GLY A 406 13.09 18.46 -15.94
CA GLY A 406 13.23 19.83 -16.47
C GLY A 406 12.07 20.78 -16.17
N PHE A 407 10.89 20.26 -15.78
CA PHE A 407 9.65 21.03 -15.65
C PHE A 407 9.16 21.23 -14.21
N VAL A 408 9.95 20.80 -13.21
CA VAL A 408 9.61 20.97 -11.80
C VAL A 408 10.67 21.86 -11.13
N PRO A 409 10.28 22.99 -10.52
CA PRO A 409 11.25 23.84 -9.84
C PRO A 409 11.91 23.11 -8.67
N SER A 410 13.25 23.11 -8.66
CA SER A 410 14.05 22.55 -7.57
C SER A 410 13.68 23.18 -6.21
N GLY A 411 13.81 22.38 -5.15
CA GLY A 411 13.61 22.82 -3.77
C GLY A 411 12.15 22.96 -3.35
N LEU A 412 11.19 22.74 -4.26
CA LEU A 412 9.77 22.83 -3.94
C LEU A 412 9.10 21.47 -3.69
N ILE A 413 9.75 20.32 -3.93
CA ILE A 413 9.14 19.00 -3.73
C ILE A 413 9.27 18.59 -2.26
N SER A 414 8.16 18.37 -1.56
CA SER A 414 8.14 17.84 -0.19
C SER A 414 8.04 16.31 -0.19
N GLN A 415 7.26 15.73 -1.10
CA GLN A 415 7.08 14.29 -1.19
C GLN A 415 6.82 13.85 -2.62
N VAL A 416 7.26 12.63 -2.93
CA VAL A 416 7.03 11.96 -4.21
C VAL A 416 6.18 10.73 -3.94
N PHE A 417 5.11 10.58 -4.72
CA PHE A 417 4.25 9.41 -4.72
C PHE A 417 4.29 8.81 -6.11
N HIS A 418 4.17 7.49 -6.19
CA HIS A 418 4.03 6.80 -7.46
C HIS A 418 2.81 5.90 -7.47
N ALA A 419 2.27 5.68 -8.67
CA ALA A 419 1.20 4.73 -8.93
C ALA A 419 1.53 3.85 -10.11
N ARG A 420 0.92 2.66 -10.13
CA ARG A 420 0.91 1.75 -11.27
C ARG A 420 -0.51 1.53 -11.73
N GLY A 421 -0.73 1.56 -13.05
CA GLY A 421 -1.91 0.99 -13.70
C GLY A 421 -1.51 -0.03 -14.75
N GLN A 422 -2.45 -0.92 -15.08
CA GLN A 422 -2.24 -2.07 -15.97
C GLN A 422 -3.27 -2.06 -17.11
N GLN A 423 -2.92 -1.48 -18.26
CA GLN A 423 -3.74 -1.53 -19.47
C GLN A 423 -3.38 -2.77 -20.29
N GLY A 424 -4.03 -3.92 -20.02
CA GLY A 424 -3.74 -5.17 -20.74
C GLY A 424 -2.33 -5.71 -20.43
N LEU A 425 -1.44 -5.77 -21.42
CA LEU A 425 -0.01 -6.12 -21.23
C LEU A 425 0.89 -4.91 -20.97
N ALA A 426 0.34 -3.68 -20.95
CA ALA A 426 1.10 -2.45 -20.84
C ALA A 426 0.88 -1.78 -19.48
N THR A 427 1.96 -1.55 -18.73
CA THR A 427 1.90 -0.87 -17.42
C THR A 427 2.13 0.63 -17.54
N CYS A 428 1.20 1.44 -17.08
CA CYS A 428 1.39 2.89 -16.92
C CYS A 428 1.95 3.15 -15.53
N SER A 429 3.08 3.83 -15.39
CA SER A 429 3.54 4.33 -14.08
C SER A 429 3.45 5.85 -14.06
N GLN A 430 2.91 6.37 -12.98
CA GLN A 430 2.62 7.79 -12.82
C GLN A 430 3.31 8.31 -11.56
N LEU A 431 3.75 9.57 -11.60
CA LEU A 431 4.36 10.24 -10.47
C LEU A 431 3.50 11.43 -10.05
N ILE A 432 3.29 11.56 -8.74
CA ILE A 432 2.70 12.73 -8.12
C ILE A 432 3.74 13.36 -7.21
N LEU A 433 3.85 14.67 -7.30
CA LEU A 433 4.72 15.46 -6.45
C LEU A 433 3.81 16.31 -5.56
N LEU A 434 3.94 16.12 -4.25
CA LEU A 434 3.48 17.11 -3.30
C LEU A 434 4.56 18.18 -3.20
N MET A 435 4.15 19.40 -3.49
CA MET A 435 5.00 20.56 -3.37
C MET A 435 4.89 21.12 -1.95
N SER A 436 5.99 21.69 -1.46
CA SER A 436 6.10 22.37 -0.16
C SER A 436 5.11 23.53 0.03
N ASP A 437 4.55 24.07 -1.06
CA ASP A 437 3.50 25.09 -1.04
C ASP A 437 2.07 24.50 -1.08
N GLY A 438 1.94 23.18 -0.88
CA GLY A 438 0.67 22.46 -0.81
C GLY A 438 0.04 22.14 -2.17
N ARG A 439 0.72 22.45 -3.28
CA ARG A 439 0.24 22.06 -4.62
C ARG A 439 0.57 20.60 -4.91
N LEU A 440 -0.35 19.88 -5.53
CA LEU A 440 -0.06 18.60 -6.17
C LEU A 440 0.27 18.83 -7.64
N VAL A 441 1.36 18.20 -8.08
CA VAL A 441 1.82 18.20 -9.46
C VAL A 441 1.79 16.77 -9.97
N TYR A 442 1.12 16.57 -11.10
CA TYR A 442 1.00 15.28 -11.75
C TYR A 442 1.84 15.19 -13.02
N ALA A 443 2.51 14.05 -13.22
CA ALA A 443 3.19 13.71 -14.46
C ALA A 443 2.98 12.22 -14.82
N GLY A 444 2.50 11.95 -16.04
CA GLY A 444 2.31 10.59 -16.55
C GLY A 444 1.17 10.47 -17.57
N ALA A 445 0.87 9.21 -17.90
CA ALA A 445 -0.25 8.81 -18.76
C ALA A 445 -1.61 9.07 -18.10
N ASP A 446 -2.44 9.96 -18.65
CA ASP A 446 -3.78 10.24 -18.12
C ASP A 446 -4.88 9.49 -18.91
N ASP A 447 -5.86 8.96 -18.17
CA ASP A 447 -7.10 8.34 -18.66
C ASP A 447 -8.33 8.94 -17.95
N GLY A 448 -8.24 10.23 -17.59
CA GLY A 448 -9.23 10.99 -16.83
C GLY A 448 -9.17 10.81 -15.32
N GLN A 449 -8.03 10.39 -14.79
CA GLN A 449 -7.90 9.86 -13.44
C GLN A 449 -7.68 10.94 -12.38
N LEU A 450 -7.28 12.16 -12.78
CA LEU A 450 -6.97 13.27 -11.88
C LEU A 450 -7.78 14.53 -12.15
N SER A 451 -9.00 14.41 -12.69
CA SER A 451 -9.79 15.59 -13.12
C SER A 451 -9.19 16.33 -14.33
N VAL A 452 -8.15 15.75 -14.95
CA VAL A 452 -7.36 16.38 -16.01
C VAL A 452 -7.87 16.08 -17.45
N ALA A 453 -8.87 15.20 -17.59
CA ALA A 453 -9.25 14.58 -18.86
C ALA A 453 -9.76 15.51 -19.98
N ASP A 454 -9.36 15.13 -21.18
CA ASP A 454 -10.08 15.24 -22.46
C ASP A 454 -11.34 14.33 -22.43
N PRO A 455 -12.53 14.82 -22.81
CA PRO A 455 -13.77 14.03 -22.84
C PRO A 455 -13.75 12.79 -23.76
N SER A 456 -12.72 12.60 -24.59
CA SER A 456 -12.63 11.50 -25.55
C SER A 456 -12.29 10.12 -24.96
N GLY A 457 -11.80 10.06 -23.71
CA GLY A 457 -11.29 8.81 -23.11
C GLY A 457 -10.03 8.27 -23.81
N ALA A 458 -9.33 9.10 -24.59
CA ALA A 458 -8.09 8.75 -25.23
C ALA A 458 -6.90 8.98 -24.28
N PHE A 459 -5.93 8.06 -24.33
CA PHE A 459 -4.63 8.17 -23.65
C PHE A 459 -3.96 9.48 -24.04
N ASN A 460 -3.93 10.44 -23.12
CA ASN A 460 -3.34 11.73 -23.38
C ASN A 460 -2.07 11.94 -22.57
N ILE A 461 -1.03 12.26 -23.33
CA ILE A 461 0.28 12.64 -22.86
C ILE A 461 0.20 14.11 -22.46
N LEU A 462 0.37 14.41 -21.17
CA LEU A 462 0.42 15.80 -20.72
C LEU A 462 1.82 16.37 -21.04
N PRO A 463 1.94 17.40 -21.89
CA PRO A 463 3.23 18.00 -22.21
C PRO A 463 3.81 18.80 -21.04
N GLU A 464 2.96 19.23 -20.10
CA GLU A 464 3.33 20.00 -18.90
C GLU A 464 2.62 19.45 -17.65
N PRO A 465 3.23 19.54 -16.46
CA PRO A 465 2.59 19.09 -15.23
C PRO A 465 1.33 19.91 -14.90
N LYS A 466 0.25 19.26 -14.46
CA LYS A 466 -0.99 19.94 -14.03
C LYS A 466 -1.07 20.08 -12.52
N PHE A 467 -1.55 21.24 -12.08
CA PHE A 467 -1.84 21.54 -10.68
C PHE A 467 -3.22 21.04 -10.28
N ILE A 468 -3.30 20.31 -9.18
CA ILE A 468 -4.54 19.87 -8.56
C ILE A 468 -4.72 20.68 -7.27
N ARG A 469 -5.79 21.47 -7.16
CA ARG A 469 -6.17 22.22 -5.96
C ARG A 469 -7.64 22.00 -5.66
N ASP A 470 -7.96 21.59 -4.43
CA ASP A 470 -9.17 22.03 -3.75
C ASP A 470 -8.74 23.07 -2.71
N GLY A 471 -9.13 24.33 -2.92
CA GLY A 471 -8.51 25.50 -2.27
C GLY A 471 -8.83 25.69 -0.79
N SER A 472 -9.54 24.75 -0.14
CA SER A 472 -10.01 24.89 1.23
C SER A 472 -9.24 24.09 2.29
N ASP A 473 -8.39 23.13 1.90
CA ASP A 473 -7.71 22.24 2.86
C ASP A 473 -6.33 21.74 2.36
N THR A 474 -5.43 21.40 3.30
CA THR A 474 -4.07 20.93 3.00
C THR A 474 -4.05 19.42 2.85
N ILE A 475 -3.47 18.90 1.77
CA ILE A 475 -3.28 17.45 1.58
C ILE A 475 -2.09 16.98 2.42
N ILE A 476 -2.30 15.92 3.21
CA ILE A 476 -1.28 15.36 4.12
C ILE A 476 -0.85 13.95 3.72
N ASP A 477 -1.66 13.24 2.92
CA ASP A 477 -1.30 11.91 2.41
C ASP A 477 -2.01 11.59 1.09
N VAL A 478 -1.41 10.73 0.28
CA VAL A 478 -1.94 10.30 -1.02
C VAL A 478 -1.85 8.78 -1.11
N PHE A 479 -2.98 8.15 -1.39
CA PHE A 479 -3.05 6.73 -1.71
C PHE A 479 -3.55 6.55 -3.14
N VAL A 480 -2.98 5.59 -3.85
CA VAL A 480 -3.36 5.31 -5.24
C VAL A 480 -3.76 3.86 -5.39
N HIS A 481 -4.83 3.65 -6.13
CA HIS A 481 -5.48 2.37 -6.37
C HIS A 481 -5.60 2.11 -7.88
N GLY A 482 -5.38 0.88 -8.33
CA GLY A 482 -5.44 0.53 -9.74
C GLY A 482 -6.12 -0.81 -9.98
N THR A 483 -7.24 -0.82 -10.71
CA THR A 483 -7.93 -2.01 -11.20
C THR A 483 -7.72 -2.14 -12.71
N GLY A 484 -6.72 -2.88 -13.16
CA GLY A 484 -6.48 -3.07 -14.59
C GLY A 484 -6.43 -1.73 -15.34
N LEU A 485 -7.41 -1.50 -16.24
CA LEU A 485 -7.50 -0.30 -17.09
C LEU A 485 -7.85 0.98 -16.30
N LEU A 486 -8.29 0.89 -15.04
CA LEU A 486 -8.82 2.03 -14.28
C LEU A 486 -7.97 2.31 -13.06
N GLN A 487 -7.42 3.52 -12.89
CA GLN A 487 -6.83 3.95 -11.62
C GLN A 487 -7.72 4.96 -10.90
N ARG A 488 -7.72 4.86 -9.57
CA ARG A 488 -8.43 5.72 -8.62
C ARG A 488 -7.42 6.30 -7.64
N TRP A 489 -7.62 7.56 -7.30
CA TRP A 489 -6.73 8.29 -6.43
C TRP A 489 -7.48 8.68 -5.18
N PHE A 490 -6.82 8.61 -4.03
CA PHE A 490 -7.33 9.00 -2.74
C PHE A 490 -6.39 10.03 -2.13
N ILE A 491 -6.92 11.15 -1.65
CA ILE A 491 -6.15 12.16 -0.92
C ILE A 491 -6.75 12.34 0.46
N LEU A 492 -5.90 12.31 1.49
CA LEU A 492 -6.27 12.66 2.85
C LEU A 492 -5.85 14.10 3.12
N THR A 493 -6.78 14.86 3.67
CA THR A 493 -6.58 16.28 4.01
C THR A 493 -6.37 16.47 5.51
N ALA A 494 -5.81 17.63 5.91
CA ALA A 494 -5.52 17.97 7.29
C ALA A 494 -6.78 18.06 8.16
N SER A 495 -7.94 18.38 7.59
CA SER A 495 -9.23 18.29 8.31
C SER A 495 -9.78 16.87 8.41
N GLY A 496 -9.00 15.85 8.05
CA GLY A 496 -9.38 14.44 8.15
C GLY A 496 -10.39 14.00 7.10
N TYR A 497 -10.55 14.73 6.00
CA TYR A 497 -11.45 14.33 4.91
C TYR A 497 -10.70 13.57 3.82
N LEU A 498 -11.30 12.48 3.39
CA LEU A 498 -10.83 11.65 2.31
C LEU A 498 -11.58 12.02 1.02
N TYR A 499 -10.84 12.28 -0.04
CA TYR A 499 -11.39 12.55 -1.37
C TYR A 499 -10.90 11.50 -2.34
N ALA A 500 -11.71 11.20 -3.35
CA ALA A 500 -11.28 10.39 -4.48
C ALA A 500 -11.65 11.02 -5.83
N CYS A 501 -10.88 10.67 -6.85
CA CYS A 501 -11.16 11.02 -8.25
C CYS A 501 -10.77 9.87 -9.20
N GLY A 502 -11.28 9.93 -10.43
CA GLY A 502 -11.03 8.95 -11.49
C GLY A 502 -12.26 8.11 -11.87
N ASN A 503 -12.02 6.97 -12.51
CA ASN A 503 -13.09 6.15 -13.08
C ASN A 503 -13.80 5.29 -12.01
N ASN A 504 -15.12 5.52 -11.87
CA ASN A 504 -15.93 5.00 -10.76
C ASN A 504 -16.89 3.91 -11.21
N ALA A 505 -16.38 2.68 -11.33
CA ALA A 505 -17.24 1.51 -11.54
C ALA A 505 -17.98 1.07 -10.26
N ASP A 506 -17.49 1.41 -9.05
CA ASP A 506 -17.92 0.77 -7.80
C ASP A 506 -18.73 1.69 -6.85
N ALA A 507 -19.46 2.69 -7.35
CA ALA A 507 -20.39 3.54 -6.58
C ALA A 507 -19.81 4.47 -5.48
N ILE A 508 -18.59 4.24 -4.99
CA ILE A 508 -18.06 4.87 -3.77
C ILE A 508 -17.95 6.41 -3.86
N CYS A 509 -17.57 6.94 -5.02
CA CYS A 509 -17.43 8.40 -5.21
C CYS A 509 -18.76 9.11 -5.47
N THR A 510 -19.84 8.38 -5.75
CA THR A 510 -21.14 8.96 -6.17
C THR A 510 -22.28 8.62 -5.23
N GLY A 511 -22.11 7.69 -4.29
CA GLY A 511 -23.17 7.18 -3.43
C GLY A 511 -24.27 6.42 -4.19
N ALA A 512 -24.09 6.16 -5.49
CA ALA A 512 -25.08 5.55 -6.37
C ALA A 512 -24.60 4.19 -6.85
N ALA A 513 -25.46 3.16 -6.78
CA ALA A 513 -25.13 1.78 -7.16
C ALA A 513 -24.41 1.70 -8.52
N ALA A 514 -23.35 0.89 -8.57
CA ALA A 514 -22.53 0.63 -9.73
C ALA A 514 -23.39 0.37 -10.98
N THR A 515 -23.50 1.34 -11.87
CA THR A 515 -24.04 1.11 -13.21
C THR A 515 -22.94 0.49 -14.06
N THR A 516 -23.28 -0.43 -14.95
CA THR A 516 -22.34 -1.07 -15.91
C THR A 516 -21.63 -0.09 -16.85
N VAL A 517 -21.95 1.20 -16.78
CA VAL A 517 -21.28 2.28 -17.49
C VAL A 517 -20.30 2.96 -16.54
N ALA A 518 -19.01 2.86 -16.86
CA ALA A 518 -17.93 3.61 -16.24
C ALA A 518 -18.21 5.12 -16.34
N VAL A 519 -18.64 5.74 -15.24
CA VAL A 519 -18.70 7.20 -15.16
C VAL A 519 -17.32 7.68 -14.73
N VAL A 520 -16.59 8.30 -15.65
CA VAL A 520 -15.34 9.01 -15.34
C VAL A 520 -15.71 10.25 -14.55
N ASN A 521 -15.35 10.30 -13.26
CA ASN A 521 -15.52 11.51 -12.49
C ASN A 521 -14.26 12.36 -12.61
N SER A 522 -14.38 13.42 -13.40
CA SER A 522 -13.34 14.42 -13.59
C SER A 522 -13.35 15.48 -12.47
N VAL A 523 -13.90 15.20 -11.29
CA VAL A 523 -13.87 16.11 -10.13
C VAL A 523 -13.57 15.31 -8.86
N TRP A 524 -12.66 15.83 -8.02
CA TRP A 524 -12.40 15.28 -6.70
C TRP A 524 -13.68 15.32 -5.87
N SER A 525 -14.09 14.16 -5.37
CA SER A 525 -15.32 13.99 -4.61
C SER A 525 -14.98 13.49 -3.21
N LYS A 526 -15.56 14.13 -2.21
CA LYS A 526 -15.44 13.69 -0.81
C LYS A 526 -16.10 12.33 -0.65
N ILE A 527 -15.42 11.39 0.00
CA ILE A 527 -15.95 10.05 0.26
C ILE A 527 -16.90 10.11 1.46
N ASP A 528 -18.09 9.52 1.29
CA ASP A 528 -19.00 9.29 2.41
C ASP A 528 -18.59 8.03 3.17
N LEU A 529 -18.27 8.23 4.45
CA LEU A 529 -17.83 7.20 5.39
C LEU A 529 -18.83 7.00 6.53
N SER A 530 -20.09 7.45 6.38
CA SER A 530 -21.15 7.11 7.32
C SER A 530 -21.39 5.60 7.31
N LEU A 531 -21.18 4.94 8.45
CA LEU A 531 -21.33 3.48 8.64
C LEU A 531 -22.73 3.10 9.14
#